data_AF-A0A938BAV3-F1
#
_entry.id   AF-A0A938BAV3-F1
#
_cell.length_a   1.000
_cell.length_b   1.000
_cell.length_c   1.000
_cell.angle_alpha   90.00
_cell.angle_beta   90.00
_cell.angle_gamma   90.00
#
_symmetry.space_group_name_H-M   'P 1'
#
loop_
_entity.id
_entity.type
_entity.pdbx_description
1 polymer ?
#
loop_
_entity_poly.entity_id
_entity_poly.type
_entity_poly.pdbx_seq_one_letter_code
_entity_poly.pdbx_strand_id
1 'polypeptide(L)' 'MVTVSDAVTDKAFQLMRDFHLLPTDAYHIAVALDAGVNTFASLDEHFLRVDDIIVYTCLP' A
#
# COMPACT_ATOMS: atom_id res chain seq x y z
N MET A 1 -0.50 -10.86 18.58
CA MET A 1 -1.55 -10.93 17.54
C MET A 1 -1.84 -9.49 17.15
N VAL A 2 -1.42 -9.07 15.97
CA VAL A 2 -1.77 -7.73 15.47
C VAL A 2 -3.24 -7.80 15.08
N THR A 3 -4.10 -7.09 15.80
CA THR A 3 -5.50 -6.91 15.40
C THR A 3 -5.52 -5.97 14.21
N VAL A 4 -5.83 -6.51 13.04
CA VAL A 4 -6.00 -5.75 11.80
C VAL A 4 -7.38 -5.12 11.87
N SER A 5 -7.47 -3.81 11.70
CA SER A 5 -8.77 -3.15 11.69
C SER A 5 -9.54 -3.52 10.41
N ASP A 6 -10.87 -3.59 10.47
CA ASP A 6 -11.70 -3.79 9.28
C ASP A 6 -11.42 -2.70 8.23
N ALA A 7 -11.06 -1.49 8.67
CA ALA A 7 -10.67 -0.37 7.82
C ALA A 7 -9.40 -0.66 7.00
N VAL A 8 -8.39 -1.37 7.53
CA VAL A 8 -7.21 -1.79 6.76
C VAL A 8 -7.63 -2.74 5.63
N THR A 9 -8.51 -3.69 5.93
CA THR A 9 -8.98 -4.66 4.95
C THR A 9 -9.77 -3.97 3.83
N ASP A 10 -10.68 -3.06 4.18
CA ASP A 10 -11.45 -2.28 3.21
C ASP A 10 -10.56 -1.41 2.33
N LYS A 11 -9.55 -0.75 2.93
CA LYS A 11 -8.58 0.06 2.20
C LYS A 11 -7.74 -0.80 1.26
N ALA A 12 -7.31 -1.99 1.68
CA ALA A 12 -6.60 -2.92 0.81
C ALA A 12 -7.46 -3.32 -0.39
N PHE A 13 -8.73 -3.69 -0.18
CA PHE A 13 -9.63 -4.01 -1.29
C PHE A 13 -9.87 -2.83 -2.22
N GLN A 14 -9.94 -1.60 -1.68
CA GLN A 14 -10.01 -0.40 -2.50
C GLN A 14 -8.76 -0.26 -3.37
N LEU A 15 -7.57 -0.34 -2.77
CA LEU A 15 -6.29 -0.23 -3.48
C LEU A 15 -6.13 -1.28 -4.59
N MET A 16 -6.60 -2.52 -4.34
CA MET A 16 -6.63 -3.57 -5.35
C MET A 16 -7.49 -3.18 -6.55
N ARG A 17 -8.67 -2.58 -6.33
CA ARG A 17 -9.58 -2.20 -7.43
C ARG A 17 -9.09 -0.96 -8.17
N ASP A 18 -8.67 0.06 -7.45
CA ASP A 18 -8.36 1.37 -8.01
C ASP A 18 -7.03 1.32 -8.78
N PHE A 19 -6.04 0.57 -8.26
CA PHE A 19 -4.68 0.54 -8.80
C PHE A 19 -4.25 -0.83 -9.35
N HIS A 20 -5.17 -1.80 -9.40
CA HIS A 20 -4.92 -3.17 -9.90
C HIS A 20 -3.73 -3.85 -9.20
N LEU A 21 -3.57 -3.59 -7.89
CA LEU A 21 -2.50 -4.16 -7.09
C LEU A 21 -2.77 -5.61 -6.72
N LEU A 22 -1.70 -6.38 -6.51
CA LEU A 22 -1.81 -7.68 -5.88
C LEU A 22 -2.27 -7.52 -4.43
N PRO A 23 -2.96 -8.52 -3.86
CA PRO A 23 -3.46 -8.44 -2.49
C PRO A 23 -2.39 -8.08 -1.46
N THR A 24 -1.19 -8.62 -1.60
CA THR A 24 -0.06 -8.36 -0.71
C THR A 24 0.37 -6.90 -0.73
N ASP A 25 0.50 -6.30 -1.92
CA ASP A 25 0.97 -4.92 -2.08
C ASP A 25 -0.06 -3.93 -1.54
N ALA A 26 -1.32 -4.14 -1.89
CA ALA A 26 -2.44 -3.36 -1.38
C ALA A 26 -2.52 -3.43 0.15
N TYR A 27 -2.29 -4.61 0.72
CA TYR A 27 -2.32 -4.80 2.17
C TYR A 27 -1.13 -4.11 2.88
N HIS A 28 0.08 -4.18 2.32
CA HIS A 28 1.23 -3.45 2.85
C HIS A 28 0.99 -1.93 2.88
N ILE A 29 0.44 -1.39 1.80
CA ILE A 29 0.11 0.04 1.72
C ILE A 29 -0.98 0.39 2.74
N ALA A 30 -2.04 -0.40 2.83
CA ALA A 30 -3.13 -0.15 3.78
C ALA A 30 -2.66 -0.16 5.24
N VAL A 31 -1.83 -1.12 5.64
CA VAL A 31 -1.27 -1.20 6.99
C VAL A 31 -0.37 0.00 7.31
N ALA A 32 0.49 0.39 6.36
CA ALA A 32 1.36 1.54 6.55
C ALA A 32 0.56 2.85 6.68
N LEU A 33 -0.45 3.05 5.85
CA LEU A 33 -1.34 4.21 5.93
C LEU A 33 -2.13 4.27 7.25
N ASP A 34 -2.62 3.12 7.75
CA ASP A 34 -3.28 3.01 9.07
C ASP A 34 -2.32 3.39 10.21
N ALA A 35 -1.03 3.08 10.07
CA ALA A 35 0.03 3.53 10.99
C ALA A 35 0.46 4.99 10.78
N GLY A 36 -0.16 5.74 9.88
CA GLY A 36 0.19 7.13 9.54
C GLY A 36 1.46 7.26 8.70
N VAL A 37 1.91 6.18 8.06
CA VAL A 37 3.11 6.14 7.21
C VAL A 37 2.67 6.11 5.74
N ASN A 38 3.03 7.16 4.99
CA ASN A 38 2.78 7.25 3.55
C ASN A 38 4.06 7.18 2.71
N THR A 39 5.21 6.94 3.35
CA THR A 39 6.52 6.94 2.68
C THR A 39 7.09 5.53 2.68
N PHE A 40 7.47 5.05 1.50
CA PHE A 40 7.94 3.68 1.27
C PHE A 40 9.31 3.72 0.60
N ALA A 41 10.19 2.82 1.03
CA ALA A 41 11.36 2.43 0.24
C ALA A 41 11.04 1.08 -0.40
N SER A 42 10.99 1.01 -1.73
CA SER A 42 10.59 -0.22 -2.43
C SER A 42 11.32 -0.39 -3.76
N LEU A 43 11.53 -1.65 -4.14
CA LEU A 43 11.96 -2.05 -5.49
C LEU A 43 10.79 -2.60 -6.32
N ASP A 44 9.58 -2.52 -5.79
CA ASP A 44 8.36 -2.93 -6.49
C ASP A 44 7.77 -1.72 -7.23
N GLU A 45 7.78 -1.77 -8.55
CA GLU A 45 7.24 -0.72 -9.41
C GLU A 45 5.72 -0.53 -9.24
N HIS A 46 4.99 -1.52 -8.72
CA HIS A 46 3.54 -1.42 -8.56
C HIS A 46 3.15 -0.36 -7.52
N PHE A 47 4.03 -0.07 -6.56
CA PHE A 47 3.83 0.99 -5.58
C PHE A 47 3.83 2.39 -6.23
N LEU A 48 4.51 2.55 -7.37
CA LEU A 48 4.54 3.81 -8.12
C LEU A 48 3.19 4.18 -8.75
N ARG A 49 2.21 3.26 -8.74
CA ARG A 49 0.87 3.48 -9.29
C ARG A 49 -0.08 4.18 -8.32
N VAL A 50 0.28 4.28 -7.04
CA VAL A 50 -0.60 4.80 -5.98
C VAL A 50 -0.27 6.26 -5.69
N ASP A 51 -1.21 7.16 -6.00
CA ASP A 51 -1.00 8.61 -5.89
C ASP A 51 -0.81 9.11 -4.44
N ASP A 52 -1.36 8.38 -3.46
CA ASP A 52 -1.39 8.79 -2.05
C ASP A 52 -0.13 8.41 -1.24
N ILE A 53 0.91 7.88 -1.89
CA ILE A 53 2.16 7.45 -1.23
C ILE A 53 3.40 8.01 -1.93
N ILE A 54 4.46 8.21 -1.14
CA ILE A 54 5.78 8.62 -1.62
C ILE A 54 6.64 7.37 -1.70
N VAL A 55 7.17 7.06 -2.88
CA VAL A 55 8.02 5.89 -3.10
C VAL A 55 9.44 6.34 -3.42
N TYR A 56 10.37 6.00 -2.54
CA TYR A 56 11.80 6.06 -2.82
C TYR A 56 12.23 4.73 -3.45
N THR A 57 12.72 4.80 -4.68
CA THR A 57 13.19 3.64 -5.42
C THR A 57 14.44 3.98 -6.23
N CYS A 58 15.20 2.95 -6.60
CA CYS A 58 16.30 3.04 -7.56
C CYS A 58 16.01 2.28 -8.85
N LEU A 59 14.74 1.92 -9.09
CA LEU A 59 14.29 1.48 -10.39
C LEU A 59 14.55 2.58 -11.44
N PRO A 60 15.04 2.22 -12.64
CA PRO A 60 15.42 3.17 -13.67
C PRO A 60 14.23 3.94 -14.26
#